data_AF-A0C8V9-F1
#
_entry.id   AF-A0C8V9-F1
#
_cell.length_a   1.000
_cell.length_b   1.000
_cell.length_c   1.000
_cell.angle_alpha   90.00
_cell.angle_beta   90.00
_cell.angle_gamma   90.00
#
_symmetry.space_group_name_H-M   'P 1'
#
loop_
_entity.id
_entity.type
_entity.pdbx_description
1 polymer ?
#
loop_
_entity_poly.entity_id
_entity_poly.type
_entity_poly.pdbx_seq_one_letter_code
_entity_poly.pdbx_strand_id
1 'polypeptide(L)'
;MKILSFTFIIFLGFTYQVKYENICSDCSQLKSQRDCEQQQSVNGTCEWIITQGNTAAKCQLVNKVVIQKYTPYCELVDKPEINCAKTLGCAYVESKCTHFTGCPAYVKTKTTDCQAISNICVSDGNACIEAKECKAYTQQQCESIPSISGNLKCKWDRTAGNCRDYTCAEANAVFNTDEKCSSWLAGCVTNGQGCVNAPRPACSTYTGNDTACSSLIGSDGYCELATGTTKCKAKECINAPKSLTTDNDCQIYQKGCITTGKGCIFATAKPLCSTYSGDNTTCVGYIGSDGVCEGDTGGTKCRLRKCETWEYNTDELCKQNQSNCITNGKTCVSALQACDTYKGTAITCAVYIGTDGYCKGTSETNEASCQPKVCDEAPDTTTTDEDCGKQQVGCVTTGKGCVTKANLKSCTAYDGDATSCQFRVGTEGKCTWKSGTTCVARDCASAASNVNTNPLCANYFTNCVTTGSGCVSQTTCDLTVKQQSCEGTNNCSWQPICTSNTQCSDFQKKSICLANSARIKKFDKNDENGNPTNKMWLVEQCLQRIGLFRFNRSFLQH
;
A
#
# COMPACT_ATOMS: atom_id res chain seq x y z
N MET A 1 50.91 58.32 19.93
CA MET A 1 52.15 57.52 19.77
C MET A 1 51.85 56.12 20.30
N LYS A 2 52.05 55.09 19.44
CA LYS A 2 51.78 53.64 19.64
C LYS A 2 50.28 53.29 19.77
N ILE A 3 49.53 53.08 18.68
CA ILE A 3 49.50 51.88 17.81
C ILE A 3 49.57 50.59 18.62
N LEU A 4 48.40 50.03 18.93
CA LEU A 4 48.22 48.58 18.98
C LEU A 4 46.80 48.27 18.49
N SER A 5 46.72 47.78 17.26
CA SER A 5 45.51 47.32 16.61
C SER A 5 44.99 46.05 17.30
N PHE A 6 43.81 46.13 17.91
CA PHE A 6 43.01 44.96 18.22
C PHE A 6 41.70 45.06 17.43
N THR A 7 41.69 44.34 16.32
CA THR A 7 40.58 44.19 15.39
C THR A 7 39.43 43.48 16.10
N PHE A 8 38.46 44.25 16.61
CA PHE A 8 37.20 43.72 17.12
C PHE A 8 36.33 43.35 15.92
N ILE A 9 36.39 42.08 15.52
CA ILE A 9 35.47 41.51 14.52
C ILE A 9 34.07 41.50 15.15
N ILE A 10 33.23 42.40 14.67
CA ILE A 10 31.79 42.41 14.90
C ILE A 10 31.24 41.14 14.23
N PHE A 11 31.08 40.06 15.00
CA PHE A 11 30.21 38.96 14.59
C PHE A 11 28.77 39.45 14.73
N LEU A 12 28.24 39.99 13.63
CA LEU A 12 26.81 40.10 13.38
C LEU A 12 26.24 38.68 13.47
N GLY A 13 25.75 38.32 14.66
CA GLY A 13 24.87 37.19 14.85
C GLY A 13 23.56 37.47 14.15
N PHE A 14 23.51 37.20 12.84
CA PHE A 14 22.25 37.00 12.15
C PHE A 14 21.52 35.86 12.86
N THR A 15 20.55 36.21 13.70
CA THR A 15 19.48 35.29 14.06
C THR A 15 18.69 35.03 12.79
N TYR A 16 19.10 34.01 12.04
CA TYR A 16 18.23 33.41 11.05
C TYR A 16 17.04 32.82 11.82
N GLN A 17 15.92 33.55 11.78
CA GLN A 17 14.60 32.94 11.95
C GLN A 17 14.43 31.99 10.76
N VAL A 18 14.79 30.72 10.96
CA VAL A 18 14.46 29.67 9.99
C VAL A 18 12.96 29.46 10.09
N LYS A 19 12.20 29.99 9.12
CA LYS A 19 10.82 29.57 8.90
C LYS A 19 10.82 28.05 8.75
N TYR A 20 10.16 27.37 9.67
CA TYR A 20 10.07 25.92 9.72
C TYR A 20 9.05 25.42 8.69
N GLU A 21 9.42 25.46 7.41
CA GLU A 21 8.76 24.70 6.34
C GLU A 21 9.82 24.27 5.32
N ASN A 22 10.76 23.40 5.74
CA ASN A 22 11.64 22.69 4.81
C ASN A 22 11.20 21.23 4.75
N ILE A 23 10.24 20.93 3.86
CA ILE A 23 9.91 19.56 3.49
C ILE A 23 10.89 19.14 2.40
N CYS A 24 11.72 18.13 2.68
CA CYS A 24 12.58 17.53 1.66
C CYS A 24 11.72 16.69 0.71
N SER A 25 11.68 17.04 -0.57
CA SER A 25 10.87 16.33 -1.58
C SER A 25 11.57 15.10 -2.19
N ASP A 26 12.84 14.86 -1.83
CA ASP A 26 13.67 13.75 -2.32
C ASP A 26 14.61 13.23 -1.21
N CYS A 27 14.63 11.91 -1.00
CA CYS A 27 15.51 11.22 -0.07
C CYS A 27 17.00 11.51 -0.31
N SER A 28 17.41 11.81 -1.54
CA SER A 28 18.82 12.07 -1.89
C SER A 28 19.41 13.33 -1.24
N GLN A 29 18.55 14.23 -0.75
CA GLN A 29 18.94 15.47 -0.08
C GLN A 29 19.25 15.25 1.41
N LEU A 30 18.84 14.09 1.97
CA LEU A 30 19.09 13.73 3.36
C LEU A 30 20.49 13.13 3.49
N LYS A 31 21.39 13.87 4.17
CA LYS A 31 22.80 13.50 4.35
C LYS A 31 23.11 12.84 5.69
N SER A 32 22.09 12.57 6.51
CA SER A 32 22.25 11.88 7.79
C SER A 32 21.34 10.65 7.85
N GLN A 33 21.87 9.57 8.45
CA GLN A 33 21.14 8.31 8.62
C GLN A 33 19.87 8.49 9.43
N ARG A 34 19.94 9.27 10.52
CA ARG A 34 18.80 9.53 11.39
C ARG A 34 17.70 10.27 10.64
N ASP A 35 18.04 11.26 9.81
CA ASP A 35 17.04 12.03 9.07
C ASP A 35 16.41 11.19 7.94
N CYS A 36 17.20 10.30 7.33
CA CYS A 36 16.73 9.34 6.33
C CYS A 36 15.72 8.33 6.89
N GLU A 37 15.96 7.84 8.11
CA GLU A 37 15.15 6.79 8.73
C GLU A 37 13.93 7.34 9.50
N GLN A 38 13.88 8.65 9.81
CA GLN A 38 12.82 9.26 10.61
C GLN A 38 11.77 10.09 9.84
N GLN A 39 11.99 10.48 8.58
CA GLN A 39 10.99 11.25 7.82
C GLN A 39 9.95 10.39 7.10
N GLN A 40 8.67 10.57 7.45
CA GLN A 40 7.50 10.04 6.72
C GLN A 40 6.91 11.02 5.66
N SER A 41 7.47 12.24 5.54
CA SER A 41 6.88 13.33 4.75
C SER A 41 7.35 13.42 3.30
N VAL A 42 8.15 12.46 2.83
CA VAL A 42 8.53 12.33 1.41
C VAL A 42 7.52 11.37 0.75
N ASN A 43 7.22 11.52 -0.54
CA ASN A 43 6.32 10.61 -1.28
C ASN A 43 6.94 9.20 -1.44
N GLY A 44 7.05 8.45 -0.33
CA GLY A 44 7.72 7.15 -0.20
C GLY A 44 8.60 7.06 1.05
N THR A 45 8.83 5.84 1.54
CA THR A 45 9.73 5.57 2.69
C THR A 45 11.19 5.70 2.21
N CYS A 46 12.10 6.36 2.95
CA CYS A 46 13.53 6.40 2.63
C CYS A 46 14.33 5.36 3.44
N GLU A 47 15.46 4.89 2.92
CA GLU A 47 16.40 3.95 3.56
C GLU A 47 17.85 4.39 3.32
N TRP A 48 18.64 4.23 4.36
CA TRP A 48 20.04 4.64 4.40
C TRP A 48 20.95 3.52 3.90
N ILE A 49 21.71 3.77 2.84
CA ILE A 49 22.73 2.85 2.34
C ILE A 49 24.09 3.20 2.96
N ILE A 50 24.64 2.23 3.68
CA ILE A 50 26.00 2.27 4.24
C ILE A 50 27.08 2.08 3.15
N THR A 51 28.25 2.68 3.38
CA THR A 51 29.41 2.68 2.47
C THR A 51 29.90 1.26 2.17
N GLN A 52 30.12 0.92 0.89
CA GLN A 52 30.82 -0.31 0.48
C GLN A 52 31.96 0.04 -0.49
N GLY A 53 33.21 0.00 0.01
CA GLY A 53 34.40 0.43 -0.74
C GLY A 53 34.56 1.95 -0.78
N ASN A 54 34.94 2.52 -1.94
CA ASN A 54 35.23 3.96 -2.11
C ASN A 54 33.99 4.86 -2.32
N THR A 55 32.77 4.37 -2.10
CA THR A 55 31.51 5.10 -2.32
C THR A 55 30.87 5.53 -1.01
N ALA A 56 30.71 6.84 -0.79
CA ALA A 56 30.12 7.42 0.42
C ALA A 56 28.67 6.96 0.68
N ALA A 57 28.30 6.83 1.97
CA ALA A 57 26.95 6.48 2.39
C ALA A 57 25.92 7.53 1.94
N LYS A 58 24.70 7.11 1.59
CA LYS A 58 23.63 7.99 1.11
C LYS A 58 22.22 7.47 1.42
N CYS A 59 21.26 8.39 1.55
CA CYS A 59 19.84 8.09 1.70
C CYS A 59 19.16 7.91 0.33
N GLN A 60 18.26 6.93 0.19
CA GLN A 60 17.48 6.68 -1.03
C GLN A 60 16.06 6.21 -0.71
N LEU A 61 15.14 6.21 -1.70
CA LEU A 61 13.73 5.83 -1.51
C LEU A 61 13.56 4.29 -1.56
N VAL A 62 12.91 3.71 -0.55
CA VAL A 62 12.55 2.29 -0.40
C VAL A 62 11.42 1.94 -1.36
N ASN A 63 11.77 1.24 -2.43
CA ASN A 63 10.78 0.48 -3.20
C ASN A 63 10.42 -0.80 -2.41
N LYS A 64 9.45 -0.72 -1.50
CA LYS A 64 8.81 -1.90 -0.89
C LYS A 64 8.22 -2.76 -2.03
N VAL A 65 8.90 -3.84 -2.39
CA VAL A 65 8.30 -4.90 -3.20
C VAL A 65 7.46 -5.74 -2.25
N VAL A 66 6.19 -5.37 -2.12
CA VAL A 66 5.16 -6.30 -1.66
C VAL A 66 5.29 -7.54 -2.56
N ILE A 67 5.58 -8.71 -2.01
CA ILE A 67 5.43 -9.98 -2.74
C ILE A 67 3.93 -10.20 -2.90
N GLN A 68 3.32 -9.45 -3.81
CA GLN A 68 2.07 -9.86 -4.39
C GLN A 68 2.41 -11.06 -5.25
N LYS A 69 1.85 -12.21 -4.89
CA LYS A 69 1.71 -13.35 -5.78
C LYS A 69 1.03 -12.82 -7.05
N TYR A 70 1.83 -12.46 -8.05
CA TYR A 70 1.31 -11.87 -9.28
C TYR A 70 0.77 -13.02 -10.12
N THR A 71 -0.50 -13.30 -9.92
CA THR A 71 -1.30 -14.04 -10.87
C THR A 71 -1.44 -13.14 -12.11
N PRO A 72 -1.02 -13.59 -13.32
CA PRO A 72 -1.25 -12.88 -14.57
C PRO A 72 -2.70 -12.38 -14.67
N TYR A 73 -2.93 -11.20 -15.26
CA TYR A 73 -4.27 -10.59 -15.36
C TYR A 73 -5.37 -11.56 -15.81
N CYS A 74 -5.08 -12.40 -16.81
CA CYS A 74 -6.02 -13.40 -17.33
C CYS A 74 -6.20 -14.63 -16.42
N GLU A 75 -5.25 -14.92 -15.54
CA GLU A 75 -5.35 -15.97 -14.52
C GLU A 75 -6.11 -15.51 -13.26
N LEU A 76 -6.38 -14.20 -13.13
CA LEU A 76 -7.25 -13.64 -12.09
C LEU A 76 -8.75 -13.73 -12.47
N VAL A 77 -9.05 -14.15 -13.69
CA VAL A 77 -10.43 -14.26 -14.18
C VAL A 77 -11.13 -15.42 -13.45
N ASP A 78 -12.10 -15.09 -12.62
CA ASP A 78 -12.96 -16.09 -11.97
C ASP A 78 -13.78 -16.86 -13.03
N LYS A 79 -13.90 -18.18 -12.87
CA LYS A 79 -14.53 -19.10 -13.86
C LYS A 79 -14.00 -18.86 -15.28
N PRO A 80 -12.69 -19.10 -15.53
CA PRO A 80 -12.04 -18.80 -16.80
C PRO A 80 -12.73 -19.44 -18.01
N GLU A 81 -13.35 -20.60 -17.83
CA GLU A 81 -14.15 -21.30 -18.85
C GLU A 81 -15.38 -20.53 -19.35
N ILE A 82 -15.87 -19.55 -18.59
CA ILE A 82 -17.03 -18.71 -18.95
C ILE A 82 -16.61 -17.26 -19.22
N ASN A 83 -15.65 -16.75 -18.45
CA ASN A 83 -15.37 -15.31 -18.39
C ASN A 83 -14.11 -14.91 -19.15
N CYS A 84 -13.22 -15.83 -19.50
CA CYS A 84 -11.96 -15.48 -20.15
C CYS A 84 -12.16 -14.80 -21.51
N ALA A 85 -13.00 -15.38 -22.36
CA ALA A 85 -13.30 -14.81 -23.68
C ALA A 85 -14.02 -13.44 -23.60
N LYS A 86 -14.69 -13.14 -22.48
CA LYS A 86 -15.35 -11.85 -22.22
C LYS A 86 -14.38 -10.80 -21.67
N THR A 87 -13.23 -11.24 -21.15
CA THR A 87 -12.26 -10.37 -20.50
C THR A 87 -11.37 -9.74 -21.56
N LEU A 88 -11.40 -8.41 -21.64
CA LEU A 88 -10.63 -7.65 -22.62
C LEU A 88 -9.13 -7.94 -22.47
N GLY A 89 -8.46 -8.33 -23.55
CA GLY A 89 -7.04 -8.68 -23.51
C GLY A 89 -6.73 -10.12 -23.08
N CYS A 90 -7.75 -10.97 -22.91
CA CYS A 90 -7.58 -12.40 -22.61
C CYS A 90 -8.11 -13.32 -23.72
N ALA A 91 -7.52 -14.50 -23.82
CA ALA A 91 -7.83 -15.55 -24.77
C ALA A 91 -8.00 -16.89 -24.04
N TYR A 92 -9.13 -17.57 -24.27
CA TYR A 92 -9.35 -18.91 -23.76
C TYR A 92 -8.85 -19.96 -24.75
N VAL A 93 -7.75 -20.63 -24.40
CA VAL A 93 -7.05 -21.58 -25.29
C VAL A 93 -6.65 -22.80 -24.46
N GLU A 94 -6.95 -24.00 -24.95
CA GLU A 94 -6.57 -25.27 -24.29
C GLU A 94 -6.98 -25.35 -22.80
N SER A 95 -8.20 -24.89 -22.50
CA SER A 95 -8.73 -24.82 -21.14
C SER A 95 -7.97 -23.92 -20.17
N LYS A 96 -7.22 -22.94 -20.69
CA LYS A 96 -6.50 -21.93 -19.90
C LYS A 96 -6.83 -20.53 -20.39
N CYS A 97 -6.96 -19.60 -19.44
CA CYS A 97 -7.10 -18.19 -19.77
C CYS A 97 -5.72 -17.55 -19.87
N THR A 98 -5.35 -17.11 -21.07
CA THR A 98 -4.03 -16.60 -21.41
C THR A 98 -4.11 -15.21 -22.00
N HIS A 99 -2.98 -14.52 -22.13
CA HIS A 99 -2.93 -13.20 -22.74
C HIS A 99 -3.31 -13.26 -24.23
N PHE A 100 -4.20 -12.36 -24.66
CA PHE A 100 -4.66 -12.29 -26.04
C PHE A 100 -3.60 -11.67 -26.97
N THR A 101 -3.26 -12.39 -28.05
CA THR A 101 -2.20 -11.98 -29.00
C THR A 101 -2.74 -11.45 -30.34
N GLY A 102 -4.07 -11.36 -30.49
CA GLY A 102 -4.76 -10.97 -31.71
C GLY A 102 -5.58 -12.12 -32.32
N CYS A 103 -6.67 -11.80 -33.01
CA CYS A 103 -7.54 -12.81 -33.64
C CYS A 103 -6.84 -13.65 -34.71
N PRO A 104 -5.97 -13.08 -35.59
CA PRO A 104 -5.34 -13.84 -36.68
C PRO A 104 -4.45 -15.02 -36.25
N ALA A 105 -4.08 -15.09 -34.96
CA ALA A 105 -3.33 -16.21 -34.41
C ALA A 105 -4.14 -17.52 -34.35
N TYR A 106 -5.47 -17.45 -34.53
CA TYR A 106 -6.38 -18.58 -34.36
C TYR A 106 -7.06 -18.95 -35.68
N VAL A 107 -6.83 -20.18 -36.16
CA VAL A 107 -7.40 -20.69 -37.40
C VAL A 107 -8.69 -21.43 -37.10
N LYS A 108 -9.81 -20.70 -37.02
CA LYS A 108 -11.16 -21.26 -36.92
C LYS A 108 -12.02 -20.75 -38.06
N THR A 109 -12.92 -21.61 -38.54
CA THR A 109 -13.80 -21.30 -39.69
C THR A 109 -15.19 -20.82 -39.27
N LYS A 110 -15.55 -20.97 -37.99
CA LYS A 110 -16.84 -20.51 -37.43
C LYS A 110 -16.64 -19.36 -36.45
N THR A 111 -17.50 -18.34 -36.54
CA THR A 111 -17.48 -17.19 -35.63
C THR A 111 -17.65 -17.59 -34.17
N THR A 112 -18.50 -18.59 -33.88
CA THR A 112 -18.68 -19.13 -32.52
C THR A 112 -17.38 -19.66 -31.92
N ASP A 113 -16.53 -20.26 -32.74
CA ASP A 113 -15.27 -20.86 -32.29
C ASP A 113 -14.21 -19.78 -32.07
N CYS A 114 -14.23 -18.70 -32.87
CA CYS A 114 -13.41 -17.52 -32.64
C CYS A 114 -13.82 -16.76 -31.37
N GLN A 115 -15.14 -16.63 -31.14
CA GLN A 115 -15.69 -15.98 -29.96
C GLN A 115 -15.42 -16.76 -28.67
N ALA A 116 -15.40 -18.09 -28.74
CA ALA A 116 -15.01 -18.94 -27.61
C ALA A 116 -13.55 -18.68 -27.16
N ILE A 117 -12.69 -18.17 -28.04
CA ILE A 117 -11.32 -17.75 -27.71
C ILE A 117 -11.33 -16.34 -27.15
N SER A 118 -11.93 -15.39 -27.88
CA SER A 118 -12.14 -14.02 -27.42
C SER A 118 -13.34 -13.39 -28.12
N ASN A 119 -14.18 -12.68 -27.36
CA ASN A 119 -15.42 -12.08 -27.88
C ASN A 119 -15.19 -10.98 -28.93
N ILE A 120 -13.96 -10.48 -29.07
CA ILE A 120 -13.62 -9.49 -30.09
C ILE A 120 -13.26 -10.13 -31.45
N CYS A 121 -13.27 -11.47 -31.54
CA CYS A 121 -12.89 -12.22 -32.73
C CYS A 121 -14.10 -12.80 -33.47
N VAL A 122 -14.03 -12.76 -34.80
CA VAL A 122 -15.05 -13.27 -35.72
C VAL A 122 -14.39 -14.07 -36.83
N SER A 123 -15.08 -15.01 -37.47
CA SER A 123 -14.49 -15.80 -38.56
C SER A 123 -14.73 -15.13 -39.91
N ASP A 124 -13.71 -15.11 -40.77
CA ASP A 124 -13.86 -14.78 -42.20
C ASP A 124 -14.16 -16.00 -43.09
N GLY A 125 -14.31 -17.17 -42.47
CA GLY A 125 -14.50 -18.47 -43.13
C GLY A 125 -13.22 -19.32 -43.17
N ASN A 126 -12.04 -18.72 -43.02
CA ASN A 126 -10.74 -19.39 -43.05
C ASN A 126 -9.99 -19.25 -41.72
N ALA A 127 -10.02 -18.06 -41.11
CA ALA A 127 -9.34 -17.75 -39.85
C ALA A 127 -10.16 -16.77 -39.00
N CYS A 128 -9.76 -16.62 -37.74
CA CYS A 128 -10.30 -15.57 -36.88
C CYS A 128 -9.70 -14.22 -37.25
N ILE A 129 -10.55 -13.24 -37.50
CA ILE A 129 -10.20 -11.85 -37.70
C ILE A 129 -10.81 -11.00 -36.59
N GLU A 130 -10.32 -9.78 -36.43
CA GLU A 130 -10.93 -8.82 -35.52
C GLU A 130 -12.33 -8.45 -36.00
N ALA A 131 -13.25 -8.26 -35.05
CA ALA A 131 -14.51 -7.61 -35.33
C ALA A 131 -14.30 -6.23 -35.97
N LYS A 132 -15.33 -5.72 -36.63
CA LYS A 132 -15.37 -4.38 -37.24
C LYS A 132 -16.28 -3.50 -36.41
N GLU A 133 -16.23 -2.19 -36.60
CA GLU A 133 -17.23 -1.30 -36.03
C GLU A 133 -18.62 -1.64 -36.57
N CYS A 134 -19.67 -1.47 -35.76
CA CYS A 134 -21.04 -1.81 -36.15
C CYS A 134 -21.44 -1.22 -37.51
N LYS A 135 -21.03 0.03 -37.80
CA LYS A 135 -21.34 0.73 -39.06
C LYS A 135 -20.86 0.01 -40.33
N ALA A 136 -19.90 -0.91 -40.21
CA ALA A 136 -19.36 -1.69 -41.32
C ALA A 136 -20.14 -2.99 -41.59
N TYR A 137 -21.12 -3.34 -40.76
CA TYR A 137 -21.90 -4.57 -40.91
C TYR A 137 -23.16 -4.40 -41.75
N THR A 138 -23.45 -5.43 -42.54
CA THR A 138 -24.73 -5.56 -43.25
C THR A 138 -25.86 -5.91 -42.29
N GLN A 139 -27.12 -5.78 -42.72
CA GLN A 139 -28.29 -6.11 -41.91
C GLN A 139 -28.25 -7.53 -41.31
N GLN A 140 -27.78 -8.51 -42.09
CA GLN A 140 -27.72 -9.92 -41.67
C GLN A 140 -26.63 -10.18 -40.63
N GLN A 141 -25.57 -9.37 -40.65
CA GLN A 141 -24.42 -9.48 -39.77
C GLN A 141 -24.59 -8.67 -38.48
N CYS A 142 -25.37 -7.59 -38.54
CA CYS A 142 -25.43 -6.59 -37.48
C CYS A 142 -25.71 -7.18 -36.09
N GLU A 143 -26.79 -7.94 -35.93
CA GLU A 143 -27.19 -8.45 -34.61
C GLU A 143 -26.48 -9.76 -34.22
N SER A 144 -25.72 -10.38 -35.14
CA SER A 144 -25.08 -11.68 -34.95
C SER A 144 -23.56 -11.60 -34.73
N ILE A 145 -22.95 -10.43 -35.01
CA ILE A 145 -21.51 -10.23 -34.95
C ILE A 145 -21.17 -9.14 -33.90
N PRO A 146 -20.26 -9.41 -32.94
CA PRO A 146 -19.81 -8.42 -31.97
C PRO A 146 -18.95 -7.37 -32.68
N SER A 147 -18.90 -6.15 -32.12
CA SER A 147 -18.15 -5.04 -32.70
C SER A 147 -16.89 -4.70 -31.90
N ILE A 148 -15.86 -4.16 -32.56
CA ILE A 148 -14.68 -3.59 -31.88
C ILE A 148 -14.95 -2.23 -31.22
N SER A 149 -16.05 -1.55 -31.56
CA SER A 149 -16.49 -0.38 -30.80
C SER A 149 -16.93 -0.80 -29.40
N GLY A 150 -16.66 0.06 -28.41
CA GLY A 150 -16.44 -0.24 -26.98
C GLY A 150 -17.50 -1.03 -26.20
N ASN A 151 -18.57 -1.48 -26.85
CA ASN A 151 -19.74 -2.09 -26.23
C ASN A 151 -20.06 -3.51 -26.78
N LEU A 152 -19.32 -4.00 -27.79
CA LEU A 152 -19.41 -5.37 -28.35
C LEU A 152 -20.79 -5.84 -28.86
N LYS A 153 -21.81 -4.97 -28.87
CA LYS A 153 -23.18 -5.28 -29.32
C LYS A 153 -23.64 -4.25 -30.35
N CYS A 154 -24.13 -4.72 -31.48
CA CYS A 154 -24.73 -3.88 -32.52
C CYS A 154 -26.23 -4.12 -32.66
N LYS A 155 -26.94 -3.09 -33.11
CA LYS A 155 -28.36 -3.11 -33.42
C LYS A 155 -28.59 -2.56 -34.82
N TRP A 156 -29.48 -3.21 -35.56
CA TRP A 156 -29.93 -2.69 -36.84
C TRP A 156 -30.96 -1.59 -36.62
N ASP A 157 -30.63 -0.36 -37.02
CA ASP A 157 -31.56 0.75 -36.97
C ASP A 157 -32.45 0.72 -38.21
N ARG A 158 -33.70 0.26 -38.04
CA ARG A 158 -34.66 0.17 -39.14
C ARG A 158 -35.03 1.53 -39.73
N THR A 159 -34.89 2.61 -38.96
CA THR A 159 -35.24 3.96 -39.39
C THR A 159 -34.12 4.55 -40.23
N ALA A 160 -32.87 4.41 -39.77
CA ALA A 160 -31.71 4.93 -40.49
C ALA A 160 -31.17 3.97 -41.58
N GLY A 161 -31.62 2.71 -41.58
CA GLY A 161 -31.20 1.70 -42.56
C GLY A 161 -29.73 1.29 -42.42
N ASN A 162 -29.15 1.43 -41.23
CA ASN A 162 -27.75 1.13 -40.96
C ASN A 162 -27.57 0.38 -39.63
N CYS A 163 -26.41 -0.25 -39.47
CA CYS A 163 -26.02 -0.92 -38.24
C CYS A 163 -25.29 0.07 -37.31
N ARG A 164 -25.66 0.12 -36.04
CA ARG A 164 -25.06 1.02 -35.03
C ARG A 164 -24.80 0.30 -33.71
N ASP A 165 -24.02 0.91 -32.84
CA ASP A 165 -23.82 0.45 -31.46
C ASP A 165 -25.11 0.51 -30.64
N TYR A 166 -25.24 -0.43 -29.70
CA TYR A 166 -26.19 -0.29 -28.60
C TYR A 166 -25.81 0.89 -27.70
N THR A 167 -26.82 1.56 -27.17
CA THR A 167 -26.67 2.63 -26.17
C THR A 167 -27.15 2.15 -24.80
N CYS A 168 -26.58 2.66 -23.70
CA CYS A 168 -26.99 2.29 -22.35
C CYS A 168 -28.50 2.45 -22.08
N ALA A 169 -29.12 3.45 -22.70
CA ALA A 169 -30.56 3.72 -22.56
C ALA A 169 -31.47 2.62 -23.13
N GLU A 170 -30.94 1.71 -23.96
CA GLU A 170 -31.69 0.58 -24.53
C GLU A 170 -31.71 -0.65 -23.62
N ALA A 171 -31.13 -0.55 -22.42
CA ALA A 171 -31.20 -1.57 -21.39
C ALA A 171 -32.62 -1.74 -20.83
N ASN A 172 -32.89 -2.90 -20.22
CA ASN A 172 -34.13 -3.08 -19.47
C ASN A 172 -34.13 -2.14 -18.24
N ALA A 173 -35.23 -1.40 -18.04
CA ALA A 173 -35.40 -0.48 -16.91
C ALA A 173 -35.32 -1.17 -15.52
N VAL A 174 -35.44 -2.50 -15.46
CA VAL A 174 -35.24 -3.29 -14.21
C VAL A 174 -33.76 -3.35 -13.78
N PHE A 175 -32.82 -2.95 -14.65
CA PHE A 175 -31.40 -2.88 -14.31
C PHE A 175 -31.11 -1.64 -13.48
N ASN A 176 -31.14 -1.84 -12.16
CA ASN A 176 -31.06 -0.79 -11.15
C ASN A 176 -29.74 -0.79 -10.35
N THR A 177 -28.75 -1.59 -10.73
CA THR A 177 -27.40 -1.59 -10.12
C THR A 177 -26.32 -1.44 -11.18
N ASP A 178 -25.15 -0.94 -10.80
CA ASP A 178 -24.03 -0.77 -11.72
C ASP A 178 -23.63 -2.10 -12.34
N GLU A 179 -23.63 -3.18 -11.55
CA GLU A 179 -23.26 -4.53 -11.98
C GLU A 179 -24.25 -5.06 -13.05
N LYS A 180 -25.55 -4.80 -12.89
CA LYS A 180 -26.55 -5.21 -13.88
C LYS A 180 -26.37 -4.43 -15.19
N CYS A 181 -26.13 -3.12 -15.10
CA CYS A 181 -25.90 -2.28 -16.27
C CYS A 181 -24.61 -2.65 -17.00
N SER A 182 -23.50 -2.81 -16.26
CA SER A 182 -22.21 -3.17 -16.82
C SER A 182 -22.19 -4.59 -17.39
N SER A 183 -22.96 -5.51 -16.80
CA SER A 183 -23.12 -6.88 -17.33
C SER A 183 -23.95 -6.90 -18.62
N TRP A 184 -24.93 -6.01 -18.76
CA TRP A 184 -25.72 -5.91 -19.98
C TRP A 184 -24.91 -5.29 -21.12
N LEU A 185 -24.19 -4.20 -20.85
CA LEU A 185 -23.34 -3.54 -21.83
C LEU A 185 -22.16 -2.87 -21.08
N ALA A 186 -20.94 -3.24 -21.48
CA ALA A 186 -19.73 -2.67 -20.88
C ALA A 186 -19.73 -1.14 -21.06
N GLY A 187 -19.24 -0.41 -20.06
CA GLY A 187 -19.29 1.06 -20.07
C GLY A 187 -20.63 1.67 -19.63
N CYS A 188 -21.63 0.87 -19.27
CA CYS A 188 -22.87 1.35 -18.66
C CYS A 188 -22.85 1.31 -17.13
N VAL A 189 -23.51 2.29 -16.52
CA VAL A 189 -23.76 2.42 -15.09
C VAL A 189 -25.24 2.73 -14.85
N THR A 190 -25.76 2.43 -13.66
CA THR A 190 -27.15 2.79 -13.33
C THR A 190 -27.24 4.27 -12.98
N ASN A 191 -28.28 4.95 -13.47
CA ASN A 191 -28.71 6.23 -12.94
C ASN A 191 -29.84 6.09 -11.89
N GLY A 192 -30.13 4.87 -11.43
CA GLY A 192 -31.22 4.56 -10.50
C GLY A 192 -32.54 4.18 -11.15
N GLN A 193 -32.81 4.67 -12.37
CA GLN A 193 -34.03 4.35 -13.15
C GLN A 193 -33.75 3.50 -14.41
N GLY A 194 -32.49 3.17 -14.65
CA GLY A 194 -32.03 2.40 -15.81
C GLY A 194 -30.55 2.64 -16.03
N CYS A 195 -30.06 2.22 -17.20
CA CYS A 195 -28.64 2.32 -17.52
C CYS A 195 -28.33 3.56 -18.35
N VAL A 196 -27.20 4.20 -18.04
CA VAL A 196 -26.63 5.34 -18.76
C VAL A 196 -25.15 5.09 -19.03
N ASN A 197 -24.58 5.80 -20.01
CA ASN A 197 -23.15 5.72 -20.29
C ASN A 197 -22.35 6.22 -19.09
N ALA A 198 -21.24 5.56 -18.79
CA ALA A 198 -20.25 6.07 -17.85
C ALA A 198 -19.39 7.16 -18.50
N PRO A 199 -18.99 8.21 -17.75
CA PRO A 199 -19.39 8.51 -16.37
C PRO A 199 -20.84 9.02 -16.29
N ARG A 200 -21.47 8.85 -15.12
CA ARG A 200 -22.82 9.37 -14.86
C ARG A 200 -22.87 10.88 -15.13
N PRO A 201 -23.96 11.40 -15.73
CA PRO A 201 -24.25 12.82 -15.70
C PRO A 201 -24.46 13.34 -14.26
N ALA A 202 -24.23 14.63 -14.02
CA ALA A 202 -24.56 15.27 -12.74
C ALA A 202 -26.08 15.37 -12.55
N CYS A 203 -26.55 15.39 -11.30
CA CYS A 203 -27.97 15.52 -10.96
C CYS A 203 -28.63 16.73 -11.61
N SER A 204 -27.89 17.84 -11.78
CA SER A 204 -28.38 19.08 -12.41
C SER A 204 -28.76 18.92 -13.89
N THR A 205 -28.36 17.83 -14.54
CA THR A 205 -28.70 17.53 -15.93
C THR A 205 -30.06 16.84 -16.08
N TYR A 206 -30.61 16.31 -14.98
CA TYR A 206 -31.89 15.62 -14.97
C TYR A 206 -33.06 16.58 -14.73
N THR A 207 -34.22 16.19 -15.23
CA THR A 207 -35.49 16.87 -14.99
C THR A 207 -36.57 15.87 -14.61
N GLY A 208 -37.48 16.26 -13.71
CA GLY A 208 -38.55 15.39 -13.26
C GLY A 208 -39.42 16.03 -12.18
N ASN A 209 -40.25 15.20 -11.54
CA ASN A 209 -40.95 15.52 -10.31
C ASN A 209 -40.15 14.99 -9.10
N ASP A 210 -40.68 15.17 -7.89
CA ASP A 210 -40.01 14.76 -6.65
C ASP A 210 -39.66 13.26 -6.61
N THR A 211 -40.59 12.40 -7.00
CA THR A 211 -40.38 10.93 -7.08
C THR A 211 -39.35 10.53 -8.13
N ALA A 212 -39.35 11.22 -9.28
CA ALA A 212 -38.38 10.96 -10.33
C ALA A 212 -36.96 11.38 -9.90
N CYS A 213 -36.78 12.60 -9.38
CA CYS A 213 -35.47 13.06 -8.95
C CYS A 213 -34.91 12.24 -7.77
N SER A 214 -35.74 11.88 -6.80
CA SER A 214 -35.32 11.12 -5.61
C SER A 214 -34.86 9.68 -5.90
N SER A 215 -35.22 9.12 -7.06
CA SER A 215 -34.75 7.79 -7.49
C SER A 215 -33.55 7.84 -8.43
N LEU A 216 -33.06 9.04 -8.78
CA LEU A 216 -31.92 9.21 -9.68
C LEU A 216 -30.58 9.28 -8.94
N ILE A 217 -29.53 8.83 -9.63
CA ILE A 217 -28.14 8.82 -9.19
C ILE A 217 -27.30 9.54 -10.24
N GLY A 218 -26.70 10.66 -9.85
CA GLY A 218 -25.75 11.42 -10.66
C GLY A 218 -24.29 11.09 -10.33
N SER A 219 -23.36 11.75 -11.03
CA SER A 219 -21.92 11.74 -10.68
C SER A 219 -21.64 12.36 -9.31
N ASP A 220 -22.51 13.26 -8.88
CA ASP A 220 -22.50 14.04 -7.64
C ASP A 220 -23.36 13.40 -6.53
N GLY A 221 -23.82 12.16 -6.72
CA GLY A 221 -24.48 11.36 -5.69
C GLY A 221 -25.98 11.14 -5.93
N TYR A 222 -26.76 11.04 -4.87
CA TYR A 222 -28.20 10.87 -4.93
C TYR A 222 -28.89 12.22 -5.19
N CYS A 223 -29.90 12.21 -6.05
CA CYS A 223 -30.55 13.43 -6.51
C CYS A 223 -31.84 13.75 -5.71
N GLU A 224 -32.30 15.00 -5.83
CA GLU A 224 -33.59 15.50 -5.33
C GLU A 224 -34.11 16.65 -6.21
N LEU A 225 -35.38 17.01 -6.08
CA LEU A 225 -35.97 18.09 -6.88
C LEU A 225 -35.50 19.47 -6.36
N ALA A 226 -35.05 20.35 -7.26
CA ALA A 226 -34.78 21.73 -6.89
C ALA A 226 -36.10 22.50 -6.69
N THR A 227 -36.25 23.13 -5.53
CA THR A 227 -37.48 23.79 -5.08
C THR A 227 -38.05 24.75 -6.12
N GLY A 228 -39.33 24.58 -6.46
CA GLY A 228 -40.05 25.44 -7.41
C GLY A 228 -39.65 25.25 -8.88
N THR A 229 -38.93 24.17 -9.22
CA THR A 229 -38.51 23.88 -10.59
C THR A 229 -38.83 22.44 -10.98
N THR A 230 -38.56 22.08 -12.24
CA THR A 230 -38.56 20.70 -12.73
C THR A 230 -37.15 20.11 -12.85
N LYS A 231 -36.11 20.83 -12.41
CA LYS A 231 -34.72 20.37 -12.48
C LYS A 231 -34.35 19.62 -11.22
N CYS A 232 -33.61 18.53 -11.36
CA CYS A 232 -33.03 17.85 -10.22
C CYS A 232 -31.74 18.56 -9.77
N LYS A 233 -31.32 18.31 -8.53
CA LYS A 233 -30.04 18.71 -7.96
C LYS A 233 -29.50 17.58 -7.07
N ALA A 234 -28.22 17.59 -6.73
CA ALA A 234 -27.68 16.65 -5.75
C ALA A 234 -28.22 16.99 -4.35
N LYS A 235 -28.41 15.96 -3.53
CA LYS A 235 -28.70 16.14 -2.10
C LYS A 235 -27.53 16.84 -1.41
N GLU A 236 -27.85 17.75 -0.50
CA GLU A 236 -26.85 18.41 0.34
C GLU A 236 -26.78 17.71 1.70
N CYS A 237 -25.58 17.32 2.14
CA CYS A 237 -25.41 16.61 3.41
C CYS A 237 -26.04 17.34 4.60
N ILE A 238 -26.00 18.68 4.61
CA ILE A 238 -26.52 19.50 5.71
C ILE A 238 -28.05 19.44 5.85
N ASN A 239 -28.75 19.01 4.81
CA ASN A 239 -30.21 18.83 4.83
C ASN A 239 -30.61 17.44 5.33
N ALA A 240 -29.65 16.57 5.68
CA ALA A 240 -29.94 15.26 6.24
C ALA A 240 -30.66 15.36 7.59
N PRO A 241 -31.56 14.40 7.90
CA PRO A 241 -32.22 14.35 9.20
C PRO A 241 -31.22 14.32 10.35
N LYS A 242 -31.48 15.08 11.42
CA LYS A 242 -30.63 15.10 12.63
C LYS A 242 -30.59 13.76 13.37
N SER A 243 -31.50 12.84 13.06
CA SER A 243 -31.52 11.47 13.57
C SER A 243 -30.45 10.57 12.97
N LEU A 244 -29.75 10.99 11.90
CA LEU A 244 -28.64 10.22 11.33
C LEU A 244 -27.37 10.49 12.13
N THR A 245 -26.93 9.50 12.91
CA THR A 245 -25.83 9.65 13.88
C THR A 245 -24.60 8.81 13.53
N THR A 246 -24.61 8.10 12.41
CA THR A 246 -23.48 7.27 11.95
C THR A 246 -23.03 7.65 10.55
N ASP A 247 -21.75 7.41 10.23
CA ASP A 247 -21.20 7.65 8.89
C ASP A 247 -21.93 6.82 7.83
N ASN A 248 -22.30 5.58 8.16
CA ASN A 248 -23.03 4.71 7.23
C ASN A 248 -24.42 5.29 6.88
N ASP A 249 -25.15 5.80 7.87
CA ASP A 249 -26.45 6.45 7.62
C ASP A 249 -26.29 7.68 6.72
N CYS A 250 -25.25 8.48 6.94
CA CYS A 250 -24.94 9.65 6.12
C CYS A 250 -24.51 9.28 4.70
N GLN A 251 -23.72 8.21 4.52
CA GLN A 251 -23.32 7.71 3.20
C GLN A 251 -24.50 7.18 2.40
N ILE A 252 -25.46 6.53 3.07
CA ILE A 252 -26.73 6.11 2.45
C ILE A 252 -27.56 7.32 2.04
N TYR A 253 -27.60 8.37 2.87
CA TYR A 253 -28.33 9.60 2.53
C TYR A 253 -27.72 10.32 1.34
N GLN A 254 -26.40 10.53 1.33
CA GLN A 254 -25.68 11.16 0.23
C GLN A 254 -24.19 10.74 0.18
N LYS A 255 -23.71 10.45 -1.03
CA LYS A 255 -22.32 10.03 -1.26
C LYS A 255 -21.35 11.13 -0.82
N GLY A 256 -20.32 10.75 -0.07
CA GLY A 256 -19.31 11.69 0.46
C GLY A 256 -19.73 12.45 1.73
N CYS A 257 -20.93 12.20 2.26
CA CYS A 257 -21.31 12.70 3.57
C CYS A 257 -20.78 11.82 4.70
N ILE A 258 -20.48 12.46 5.83
CA ILE A 258 -20.12 11.84 7.10
C ILE A 258 -20.96 12.45 8.22
N THR A 259 -21.04 11.76 9.36
CA THR A 259 -21.85 12.22 10.48
C THR A 259 -21.17 13.33 11.27
N THR A 260 -21.98 14.27 11.74
CA THR A 260 -21.64 15.21 12.82
C THR A 260 -22.11 14.69 14.18
N GLY A 261 -22.58 13.43 14.23
CA GLY A 261 -23.28 12.81 15.34
C GLY A 261 -24.72 13.31 15.54
N LYS A 262 -25.13 14.41 14.87
CA LYS A 262 -26.50 14.94 14.83
C LYS A 262 -26.88 15.40 13.42
N GLY A 263 -26.89 14.46 12.48
CA GLY A 263 -27.05 14.71 11.05
C GLY A 263 -25.73 14.63 10.30
N CYS A 264 -25.72 15.10 9.06
CA CYS A 264 -24.62 14.85 8.13
C CYS A 264 -23.98 16.13 7.61
N ILE A 265 -22.73 16.00 7.17
CA ILE A 265 -21.98 17.07 6.51
C ILE A 265 -21.04 16.45 5.48
N PHE A 266 -20.61 17.22 4.47
CA PHE A 266 -19.57 16.75 3.55
C PHE A 266 -18.27 16.53 4.31
N ALA A 267 -17.57 15.43 4.00
CA ALA A 267 -16.34 15.06 4.70
C ALA A 267 -15.29 16.19 4.71
N THR A 268 -15.16 16.91 3.62
CA THR A 268 -14.22 18.04 3.45
C THR A 268 -14.61 19.30 4.23
N ALA A 269 -15.84 19.37 4.74
CA ALA A 269 -16.40 20.53 5.43
C ALA A 269 -16.76 20.25 6.89
N LYS A 270 -16.35 19.09 7.45
CA LYS A 270 -16.65 18.75 8.84
C LYS A 270 -15.93 19.73 9.78
N PRO A 271 -16.67 20.47 10.63
CA PRO A 271 -16.07 21.52 11.43
C PRO A 271 -15.51 20.97 12.74
N LEU A 272 -14.65 21.74 13.42
CA LEU A 272 -14.10 21.41 14.73
C LEU A 272 -15.17 21.50 15.82
N CYS A 273 -15.00 20.80 16.94
CA CYS A 273 -15.92 20.87 18.07
C CYS A 273 -16.10 22.31 18.58
N SER A 274 -15.05 23.13 18.53
CA SER A 274 -15.07 24.54 18.97
C SER A 274 -16.01 25.45 18.17
N THR A 275 -16.49 25.02 17.00
CA THR A 275 -17.42 25.81 16.18
C THR A 275 -18.88 25.62 16.59
N TYR A 276 -19.19 24.51 17.29
CA TYR A 276 -20.54 24.25 17.75
C TYR A 276 -20.85 25.11 19.00
N SER A 277 -22.05 25.66 19.05
CA SER A 277 -22.57 26.39 20.22
C SER A 277 -23.48 25.47 21.03
N GLY A 278 -23.37 25.53 22.36
CA GLY A 278 -24.17 24.68 23.24
C GLY A 278 -23.61 24.55 24.65
N ASP A 279 -24.43 24.00 25.53
CA ASP A 279 -24.05 23.62 26.89
C ASP A 279 -23.56 22.16 26.97
N ASN A 280 -23.27 21.70 28.18
CA ASN A 280 -22.79 20.34 28.41
C ASN A 280 -23.77 19.23 28.01
N THR A 281 -25.06 19.54 27.82
CA THR A 281 -26.06 18.57 27.34
C THR A 281 -26.20 18.61 25.82
N THR A 282 -26.15 19.81 25.24
CA THR A 282 -26.31 20.07 23.81
C THR A 282 -25.11 19.57 23.02
N CYS A 283 -23.90 19.74 23.56
CA CYS A 283 -22.66 19.32 22.92
C CYS A 283 -22.47 17.79 22.90
N VAL A 284 -23.10 17.07 23.82
CA VAL A 284 -23.04 15.60 23.85
C VAL A 284 -23.68 15.04 22.57
N GLY A 285 -22.95 14.11 21.95
CA GLY A 285 -23.33 13.45 20.71
C GLY A 285 -22.90 14.20 19.46
N TYR A 286 -22.35 15.42 19.54
CA TYR A 286 -21.69 16.02 18.37
C TYR A 286 -20.31 15.40 18.14
N ILE A 287 -19.92 15.33 16.87
CA ILE A 287 -18.63 14.86 16.40
C ILE A 287 -18.07 15.94 15.45
N GLY A 288 -16.95 16.54 15.85
CA GLY A 288 -16.17 17.46 15.03
C GLY A 288 -15.08 16.74 14.23
N SER A 289 -14.35 17.48 13.40
CA SER A 289 -13.17 16.95 12.69
C SER A 289 -12.03 16.56 13.63
N ASP A 290 -12.03 17.11 14.83
CA ASP A 290 -11.10 16.84 15.93
C ASP A 290 -11.53 15.68 16.85
N GLY A 291 -12.79 15.23 16.80
CA GLY A 291 -13.26 14.08 17.57
C GLY A 291 -14.64 14.28 18.19
N VAL A 292 -14.87 13.62 19.32
CA VAL A 292 -16.15 13.68 20.05
C VAL A 292 -16.20 14.96 20.86
N CYS A 293 -17.34 15.66 20.84
CA CYS A 293 -17.48 16.94 21.51
C CYS A 293 -18.05 16.82 22.94
N GLU A 294 -17.73 17.82 23.77
CA GLU A 294 -18.33 18.07 25.08
C GLU A 294 -18.60 19.57 25.28
N GLY A 295 -19.35 19.94 26.31
CA GLY A 295 -19.55 21.35 26.65
C GLY A 295 -18.33 21.94 27.33
N ASP A 296 -17.99 23.20 27.02
CA ASP A 296 -16.96 23.92 27.76
C ASP A 296 -17.46 24.33 29.16
N THR A 297 -16.53 24.65 30.05
CA THR A 297 -16.81 25.08 31.44
C THR A 297 -17.72 26.31 31.53
N GLY A 298 -17.77 27.15 30.49
CA GLY A 298 -18.67 28.30 30.39
C GLY A 298 -20.08 27.98 29.89
N GLY A 299 -20.38 26.73 29.49
CA GLY A 299 -21.72 26.28 29.08
C GLY A 299 -22.30 26.91 27.82
N THR A 300 -21.51 27.63 27.03
CA THR A 300 -21.98 28.37 25.84
C THR A 300 -21.38 27.88 24.53
N LYS A 301 -20.30 27.10 24.58
CA LYS A 301 -19.62 26.54 23.41
C LYS A 301 -19.27 25.08 23.65
N CYS A 302 -19.19 24.33 22.57
CA CYS A 302 -18.62 22.99 22.59
C CYS A 302 -17.10 23.06 22.47
N ARG A 303 -16.43 22.00 22.91
CA ARG A 303 -15.00 21.78 22.75
C ARG A 303 -14.74 20.30 22.52
N LEU A 304 -13.52 19.98 22.10
CA LEU A 304 -13.07 18.58 22.02
C LEU A 304 -13.13 17.95 23.40
N ARG A 305 -13.69 16.74 23.49
CA ARG A 305 -13.71 15.97 24.74
C ARG A 305 -12.29 15.62 25.15
N LYS A 306 -12.00 15.80 26.44
CA LYS A 306 -10.69 15.46 27.01
C LYS A 306 -10.48 13.94 27.00
N CYS A 307 -9.28 13.50 26.65
CA CYS A 307 -8.92 12.08 26.64
C CYS A 307 -9.06 11.46 28.04
N GLU A 308 -8.75 12.24 29.07
CA GLU A 308 -8.73 11.83 30.49
C GLU A 308 -10.12 11.45 31.03
N THR A 309 -11.17 11.58 30.22
CA THR A 309 -12.54 11.14 30.55
C THR A 309 -12.75 9.62 30.41
N TRP A 310 -11.86 8.92 29.70
CA TRP A 310 -12.02 7.49 29.42
C TRP A 310 -10.98 6.63 30.14
N GLU A 311 -11.44 5.76 31.05
CA GLU A 311 -10.59 4.83 31.80
C GLU A 311 -10.28 3.55 31.00
N TYR A 312 -9.80 3.70 29.75
CA TYR A 312 -9.35 2.57 28.94
C TYR A 312 -7.84 2.34 29.06
N ASN A 313 -7.46 1.07 29.06
CA ASN A 313 -6.08 0.60 29.22
C ASN A 313 -5.42 0.15 27.89
N THR A 314 -6.09 0.35 26.75
CA THR A 314 -5.52 0.05 25.43
C THR A 314 -5.66 1.22 24.48
N ASP A 315 -4.66 1.37 23.61
CA ASP A 315 -4.64 2.41 22.58
C ASP A 315 -5.81 2.27 21.61
N GLU A 316 -6.22 1.04 21.28
CA GLU A 316 -7.34 0.76 20.39
C GLU A 316 -8.65 1.32 20.95
N LEU A 317 -8.91 1.13 22.24
CA LEU A 317 -10.12 1.62 22.91
C LEU A 317 -10.10 3.15 23.04
N CYS A 318 -8.94 3.74 23.34
CA CYS A 318 -8.78 5.20 23.35
C CYS A 318 -9.04 5.79 21.95
N LYS A 319 -8.41 5.24 20.91
CA LYS A 319 -8.53 5.70 19.51
C LYS A 319 -9.93 5.48 18.93
N GLN A 320 -10.62 4.43 19.35
CA GLN A 320 -12.01 4.18 18.95
C GLN A 320 -12.95 5.29 19.43
N ASN A 321 -12.71 5.83 20.62
CA ASN A 321 -13.53 6.92 21.17
C ASN A 321 -13.05 8.27 20.66
N GLN A 322 -11.75 8.45 20.51
CA GLN A 322 -11.17 9.66 19.98
C GLN A 322 -9.74 9.41 19.46
N SER A 323 -9.55 9.65 18.15
CA SER A 323 -8.37 9.22 17.40
C SER A 323 -7.04 9.82 17.87
N ASN A 324 -7.06 10.98 18.53
CA ASN A 324 -5.85 11.63 19.06
C ASN A 324 -5.53 11.25 20.51
N CYS A 325 -6.29 10.35 21.13
CA CYS A 325 -6.02 9.87 22.48
C CYS A 325 -5.15 8.60 22.46
N ILE A 326 -4.27 8.48 23.44
CA ILE A 326 -3.40 7.32 23.69
C ILE A 326 -3.58 6.85 25.13
N THR A 327 -3.34 5.58 25.43
CA THR A 327 -3.44 5.10 26.81
C THR A 327 -2.13 5.32 27.56
N ASN A 328 -2.21 5.78 28.81
CA ASN A 328 -1.09 5.66 29.75
C ASN A 328 -1.07 4.31 30.48
N GLY A 329 -1.79 3.30 29.95
CA GLY A 329 -1.98 1.98 30.54
C GLY A 329 -3.10 1.89 31.56
N LYS A 330 -3.60 3.02 32.08
CA LYS A 330 -4.73 3.06 33.03
C LYS A 330 -5.93 3.85 32.49
N THR A 331 -5.66 4.99 31.86
CA THR A 331 -6.66 5.89 31.30
C THR A 331 -6.15 6.45 29.97
N CYS A 332 -7.06 6.97 29.17
CA CYS A 332 -6.69 7.70 27.96
C CYS A 332 -6.15 9.08 28.33
N VAL A 333 -5.12 9.52 27.63
CA VAL A 333 -4.48 10.83 27.78
C VAL A 333 -4.21 11.43 26.42
N SER A 334 -4.11 12.76 26.37
CA SER A 334 -3.74 13.48 25.14
C SER A 334 -2.24 13.35 24.82
N ALA A 335 -1.41 13.12 25.85
CA ALA A 335 0.02 12.86 25.72
C ALA A 335 0.51 12.08 26.95
N LEU A 336 1.46 11.16 26.74
CA LEU A 336 2.15 10.48 27.85
C LEU A 336 3.02 11.48 28.61
N GLN A 337 3.24 11.20 29.89
CA GLN A 337 4.23 11.88 30.73
C GLN A 337 5.37 10.92 31.06
N ALA A 338 6.50 11.41 31.57
CA ALA A 338 7.58 10.52 32.03
C ALA A 338 7.14 9.70 33.26
N CYS A 339 7.70 8.51 33.45
CA CYS A 339 7.30 7.60 34.52
C CYS A 339 7.41 8.23 35.92
N ASP A 340 8.37 9.12 36.15
CA ASP A 340 8.60 9.79 37.43
C ASP A 340 7.48 10.76 37.86
N THR A 341 6.63 11.17 36.91
CA THR A 341 5.45 11.99 37.17
C THR A 341 4.28 11.19 37.75
N TYR A 342 4.25 9.88 37.54
CA TYR A 342 3.25 8.99 38.11
C TYR A 342 3.64 8.60 39.54
N LYS A 343 2.64 8.38 40.40
CA LYS A 343 2.83 7.88 41.77
C LYS A 343 2.05 6.58 41.98
N GLY A 344 2.66 5.66 42.71
CA GLY A 344 2.05 4.36 42.98
C GLY A 344 2.96 3.40 43.75
N THR A 345 2.44 2.20 44.01
CA THR A 345 3.19 1.05 44.49
C THR A 345 3.77 0.27 43.31
N ALA A 346 4.51 -0.81 43.57
CA ALA A 346 5.02 -1.72 42.56
C ALA A 346 3.93 -2.19 41.57
N ILE A 347 2.72 -2.46 42.07
CA ILE A 347 1.59 -2.96 41.26
C ILE A 347 1.00 -1.84 40.40
N THR A 348 0.72 -0.68 40.98
CA THR A 348 0.06 0.40 40.24
C THR A 348 1.01 1.07 39.25
N CYS A 349 2.28 1.21 39.59
CA CYS A 349 3.30 1.69 38.67
C CYS A 349 3.54 0.75 37.49
N ALA A 350 3.42 -0.57 37.68
CA ALA A 350 3.66 -1.55 36.62
C ALA A 350 2.65 -1.48 35.45
N VAL A 351 1.51 -0.83 35.65
CA VAL A 351 0.47 -0.63 34.65
C VAL A 351 0.74 0.63 33.81
N TYR A 352 1.45 1.61 34.35
CA TYR A 352 1.64 2.89 33.65
C TYR A 352 2.60 2.77 32.45
N ILE A 353 2.29 3.54 31.43
CA ILE A 353 3.10 3.78 30.24
C ILE A 353 3.46 5.27 30.24
N GLY A 354 4.76 5.56 30.19
CA GLY A 354 5.31 6.89 30.08
C GLY A 354 5.97 7.16 28.74
N THR A 355 6.45 8.38 28.54
CA THR A 355 7.27 8.75 27.37
C THR A 355 8.60 8.00 27.32
N ASP A 356 9.06 7.52 28.46
CA ASP A 356 10.22 6.67 28.71
C ASP A 356 9.88 5.17 28.75
N GLY A 357 8.67 4.79 28.33
CA GLY A 357 8.23 3.40 28.15
C GLY A 357 7.44 2.84 29.34
N TYR A 358 7.58 1.55 29.63
CA TYR A 358 6.85 0.91 30.72
C TYR A 358 7.42 1.29 32.09
N CYS A 359 6.54 1.61 33.03
CA CYS A 359 6.93 2.05 34.37
C CYS A 359 7.03 0.87 35.37
N LYS A 360 7.73 1.10 36.49
CA LYS A 360 7.86 0.23 37.65
C LYS A 360 7.84 1.03 38.95
N GLY A 361 7.37 0.41 40.04
CA GLY A 361 7.43 1.00 41.38
C GLY A 361 8.58 0.41 42.18
N THR A 362 9.00 1.13 43.23
CA THR A 362 10.14 0.74 44.09
C THR A 362 9.71 0.15 45.43
N SER A 363 8.43 0.23 45.80
CA SER A 363 7.88 -0.27 47.06
C SER A 363 6.55 -0.99 46.83
N GLU A 364 6.35 -2.12 47.49
CA GLU A 364 5.06 -2.85 47.42
C GLU A 364 3.95 -2.20 48.24
N THR A 365 4.29 -1.49 49.31
CA THR A 365 3.33 -0.99 50.31
C THR A 365 3.20 0.52 50.36
N ASN A 366 4.25 1.27 50.00
CA ASN A 366 4.23 2.73 50.06
C ASN A 366 4.15 3.32 48.65
N GLU A 367 3.29 4.33 48.47
CA GLU A 367 3.26 5.10 47.23
C GLU A 367 4.52 5.95 47.08
N ALA A 368 5.20 5.82 45.94
CA ALA A 368 6.35 6.62 45.56
C ALA A 368 6.24 7.03 44.09
N SER A 369 7.10 7.94 43.64
CA SER A 369 7.24 8.20 42.20
C SER A 369 7.65 6.92 41.48
N CYS A 370 6.95 6.60 40.38
CA CYS A 370 7.33 5.47 39.55
C CYS A 370 8.68 5.75 38.86
N GLN A 371 9.29 4.71 38.31
CA GLN A 371 10.53 4.80 37.55
C GLN A 371 10.36 4.05 36.23
N PRO A 372 11.08 4.39 35.16
CA PRO A 372 11.07 3.57 33.95
C PRO A 372 11.68 2.21 34.24
N LYS A 373 11.15 1.16 33.60
CA LYS A 373 11.85 -0.12 33.50
C LYS A 373 13.11 0.05 32.68
N VAL A 374 14.14 -0.72 32.99
CA VAL A 374 15.37 -0.78 32.19
C VAL A 374 15.55 -2.19 31.62
N CYS A 375 16.13 -2.29 30.43
CA CYS A 375 16.29 -3.57 29.74
C CYS A 375 17.12 -4.57 30.56
N ASP A 376 18.19 -4.07 31.17
CA ASP A 376 19.23 -4.90 31.82
C ASP A 376 18.75 -5.54 33.14
N GLU A 377 17.55 -5.20 33.60
CA GLU A 377 16.89 -5.85 34.75
C GLU A 377 16.02 -7.05 34.35
N ALA A 378 15.91 -7.36 33.05
CA ALA A 378 15.20 -8.55 32.61
C ALA A 378 15.88 -9.82 33.12
N PRO A 379 15.13 -10.82 33.62
CA PRO A 379 15.72 -12.07 34.07
C PRO A 379 16.37 -12.84 32.92
N ASP A 380 17.35 -13.69 33.23
CA ASP A 380 18.04 -14.56 32.27
C ASP A 380 17.11 -15.52 31.51
N THR A 381 15.88 -15.71 32.00
CA THR A 381 14.82 -16.49 31.35
C THR A 381 14.16 -15.76 30.18
N THR A 382 14.35 -14.44 30.05
CA THR A 382 13.85 -13.64 28.94
C THR A 382 14.78 -13.79 27.74
N THR A 383 14.38 -14.63 26.78
CA THR A 383 15.27 -15.12 25.69
C THR A 383 14.80 -14.74 24.29
N THR A 384 13.71 -13.98 24.17
CA THR A 384 13.15 -13.54 22.88
C THR A 384 13.02 -12.02 22.83
N ASP A 385 13.10 -11.45 21.63
CA ASP A 385 12.87 -10.01 21.43
C ASP A 385 11.43 -9.61 21.79
N GLU A 386 10.45 -10.50 21.62
CA GLU A 386 9.07 -10.25 22.02
C GLU A 386 8.95 -10.08 23.54
N ASP A 387 9.58 -10.97 24.31
CA ASP A 387 9.54 -10.89 25.77
C ASP A 387 10.37 -9.71 26.29
N CYS A 388 11.48 -9.36 25.63
CA CYS A 388 12.21 -8.12 25.91
C CYS A 388 11.39 -6.87 25.58
N GLY A 389 10.61 -6.92 24.49
CA GLY A 389 9.68 -5.86 24.13
C GLY A 389 8.58 -5.66 25.18
N LYS A 390 8.13 -6.74 25.86
CA LYS A 390 7.20 -6.66 27.01
C LYS A 390 7.88 -6.11 28.28
N GLN A 391 9.18 -6.31 28.43
CA GLN A 391 9.93 -5.75 29.57
C GLN A 391 10.02 -4.23 29.46
N GLN A 392 10.52 -3.72 28.33
CA GLN A 392 10.63 -2.30 28.07
C GLN A 392 10.72 -2.03 26.56
N VAL A 393 10.11 -0.93 26.14
CA VAL A 393 10.06 -0.50 24.74
C VAL A 393 11.49 -0.29 24.23
N GLY A 394 11.82 -0.91 23.10
CA GLY A 394 13.14 -0.78 22.46
C GLY A 394 14.23 -1.71 23.01
N CYS A 395 13.91 -2.62 23.94
CA CYS A 395 14.82 -3.67 24.37
C CYS A 395 14.91 -4.81 23.35
N VAL A 396 16.08 -5.43 23.28
CA VAL A 396 16.38 -6.62 22.46
C VAL A 396 17.00 -7.69 23.34
N THR A 397 16.86 -8.96 22.96
CA THR A 397 17.39 -10.07 23.75
C THR A 397 18.89 -10.25 23.55
N THR A 398 19.60 -10.58 24.63
CA THR A 398 20.95 -11.16 24.56
C THR A 398 20.91 -12.69 24.54
N GLY A 399 19.69 -13.26 24.53
CA GLY A 399 19.38 -14.68 24.72
C GLY A 399 19.55 -15.20 26.16
N LYS A 400 19.95 -14.31 27.09
CA LYS A 400 19.93 -14.47 28.55
C LYS A 400 19.64 -13.09 29.17
N GLY A 401 18.38 -12.67 29.10
CA GLY A 401 17.97 -11.32 29.48
C GLY A 401 17.96 -10.35 28.29
N CYS A 402 17.83 -9.06 28.60
CA CYS A 402 17.60 -8.00 27.62
C CYS A 402 18.58 -6.86 27.79
N VAL A 403 18.84 -6.14 26.70
CA VAL A 403 19.61 -4.90 26.68
C VAL A 403 18.97 -3.92 25.71
N THR A 404 19.36 -2.65 25.77
CA THR A 404 19.00 -1.71 24.68
C THR A 404 19.71 -2.12 23.40
N LYS A 405 19.12 -1.82 22.24
CA LYS A 405 19.74 -2.13 20.94
C LYS A 405 21.15 -1.53 20.78
N ALA A 406 21.41 -0.37 21.38
CA ALA A 406 22.72 0.27 21.37
C ALA A 406 23.77 -0.47 22.23
N ASN A 407 23.33 -1.19 23.26
CA ASN A 407 24.20 -1.93 24.18
C ASN A 407 24.34 -3.42 23.81
N LEU A 408 23.67 -3.87 22.74
CA LEU A 408 23.82 -5.24 22.25
C LEU A 408 25.27 -5.45 21.78
N LYS A 409 25.96 -6.42 22.38
CA LYS A 409 27.36 -6.71 22.11
C LYS A 409 27.51 -7.57 20.85
N SER A 410 28.66 -7.52 20.18
CA SER A 410 29.04 -8.53 19.19
C SER A 410 29.18 -9.90 19.86
N CYS A 411 28.93 -10.97 19.11
CA CYS A 411 29.17 -12.33 19.62
C CYS A 411 30.60 -12.53 20.14
N THR A 412 31.60 -11.86 19.54
CA THR A 412 33.01 -11.97 19.95
C THR A 412 33.33 -11.33 21.30
N ALA A 413 32.43 -10.48 21.82
CA ALA A 413 32.58 -9.82 23.11
C ALA A 413 31.93 -10.59 24.27
N TYR A 414 31.35 -11.78 24.01
CA TYR A 414 30.90 -12.68 25.05
C TYR A 414 31.98 -13.72 25.34
N ASP A 415 32.43 -13.80 26.58
CA ASP A 415 33.20 -14.95 27.05
C ASP A 415 32.27 -16.14 27.29
N GLY A 416 32.73 -17.33 26.91
CA GLY A 416 31.95 -18.55 27.03
C GLY A 416 32.58 -19.80 26.44
N ASP A 417 31.80 -20.87 26.51
CA ASP A 417 32.08 -22.22 26.07
C ASP A 417 30.93 -22.73 25.16
N ALA A 418 30.99 -24.02 24.78
CA ALA A 418 29.98 -24.65 23.94
C ALA A 418 28.54 -24.50 24.46
N THR A 419 28.33 -24.44 25.78
CA THR A 419 27.00 -24.39 26.39
C THR A 419 26.49 -22.96 26.51
N SER A 420 27.34 -22.05 27.00
CA SER A 420 26.98 -20.66 27.25
C SER A 420 26.79 -19.86 25.96
N CYS A 421 27.62 -20.09 24.94
CA CYS A 421 27.50 -19.38 23.66
C CYS A 421 26.27 -19.79 22.84
N GLN A 422 25.74 -21.00 23.02
CA GLN A 422 24.61 -21.52 22.25
C GLN A 422 23.34 -20.68 22.41
N PHE A 423 23.16 -20.07 23.57
CA PHE A 423 21.99 -19.27 23.91
C PHE A 423 22.20 -17.78 23.69
N ARG A 424 23.41 -17.31 23.41
CA ARG A 424 23.70 -15.87 23.28
C ARG A 424 23.24 -15.33 21.93
N VAL A 425 22.80 -14.08 21.95
CA VAL A 425 22.50 -13.26 20.79
C VAL A 425 23.36 -12.01 20.85
N GLY A 426 24.10 -11.75 19.77
CA GLY A 426 24.88 -10.54 19.56
C GLY A 426 24.36 -9.72 18.40
N THR A 427 25.09 -8.65 18.04
CA THR A 427 24.75 -7.78 16.91
C THR A 427 24.63 -8.51 15.58
N GLU A 428 25.36 -9.62 15.42
CA GLU A 428 25.36 -10.48 14.24
C GLU A 428 24.24 -11.53 14.26
N GLY A 429 23.48 -11.63 15.35
CA GLY A 429 22.46 -12.65 15.58
C GLY A 429 22.92 -13.72 16.57
N LYS A 430 22.46 -14.96 16.37
CA LYS A 430 22.75 -16.08 17.28
C LYS A 430 24.25 -16.42 17.29
N CYS A 431 24.80 -16.61 18.48
CA CYS A 431 26.20 -16.96 18.67
C CYS A 431 26.41 -18.49 18.75
N THR A 432 27.68 -18.90 18.62
CA THR A 432 28.16 -20.27 18.83
C THR A 432 29.58 -20.23 19.38
N TRP A 433 30.06 -21.34 19.93
CA TRP A 433 31.46 -21.51 20.30
C TRP A 433 32.18 -22.32 19.21
N LYS A 434 33.45 -21.98 18.92
CA LYS A 434 34.32 -22.75 18.01
C LYS A 434 35.57 -23.26 18.72
N SER A 435 36.29 -22.37 19.39
CA SER A 435 37.53 -22.67 20.14
C SER A 435 37.91 -21.48 21.02
N GLY A 436 38.63 -21.70 22.11
CA GLY A 436 39.09 -20.63 23.01
C GLY A 436 38.05 -20.27 24.09
N THR A 437 38.09 -19.03 24.57
CA THR A 437 37.25 -18.55 25.68
C THR A 437 36.15 -17.58 25.26
N THR A 438 36.03 -17.26 23.97
CA THR A 438 35.07 -16.28 23.44
C THR A 438 34.08 -16.94 22.49
N CYS A 439 32.83 -16.46 22.50
CA CYS A 439 31.84 -16.83 21.50
C CYS A 439 32.20 -16.22 20.13
N VAL A 440 31.59 -16.76 19.08
CA VAL A 440 31.66 -16.24 17.71
C VAL A 440 30.27 -16.22 17.11
N ALA A 441 30.05 -15.40 16.08
CA ALA A 441 28.79 -15.45 15.33
C ALA A 441 28.63 -16.83 14.69
N ARG A 442 27.39 -17.33 14.62
CA ARG A 442 27.10 -18.46 13.74
C ARG A 442 27.36 -18.04 12.30
N ASP A 443 27.77 -19.01 11.49
CA ASP A 443 27.81 -18.85 10.05
C ASP A 443 26.97 -19.96 9.42
N CYS A 444 26.49 -19.77 8.20
CA CYS A 444 25.64 -20.78 7.57
C CYS A 444 26.38 -22.11 7.36
N ALA A 445 27.71 -22.06 7.14
CA ALA A 445 28.51 -23.24 6.85
C ALA A 445 28.72 -24.14 8.08
N SER A 446 28.55 -23.61 9.29
CA SER A 446 28.64 -24.37 10.55
C SER A 446 27.36 -25.15 10.89
N ALA A 447 26.33 -25.09 10.06
CA ALA A 447 25.09 -25.85 10.26
C ALA A 447 25.31 -27.35 10.05
N ALA A 448 24.80 -28.17 10.98
CA ALA A 448 24.86 -29.62 10.87
C ALA A 448 24.06 -30.15 9.67
N SER A 449 24.40 -31.34 9.17
CA SER A 449 23.79 -31.94 7.97
C SER A 449 22.28 -32.19 8.07
N ASN A 450 21.74 -32.28 9.30
CA ASN A 450 20.32 -32.40 9.58
C ASN A 450 19.55 -31.07 9.52
N VAL A 451 20.24 -29.92 9.43
CA VAL A 451 19.65 -28.61 9.16
C VAL A 451 19.52 -28.45 7.64
N ASN A 452 18.52 -29.11 7.06
CA ASN A 452 18.45 -29.36 5.62
C ASN A 452 17.22 -28.79 4.91
N THR A 453 16.46 -27.91 5.56
CA THR A 453 15.34 -27.17 4.93
C THR A 453 15.50 -25.66 5.14
N ASN A 454 14.87 -24.83 4.31
CA ASN A 454 14.95 -23.37 4.47
C ASN A 454 14.47 -22.88 5.85
N PRO A 455 13.34 -23.37 6.41
CA PRO A 455 12.95 -22.98 7.76
C PRO A 455 13.99 -23.37 8.82
N LEU A 456 14.63 -24.54 8.68
CA LEU A 456 15.68 -24.97 9.59
C LEU A 456 16.95 -24.10 9.47
N CYS A 457 17.37 -23.76 8.25
CA CYS A 457 18.51 -22.88 8.00
C CYS A 457 18.26 -21.44 8.47
N ALA A 458 17.08 -20.89 8.19
CA ALA A 458 16.67 -19.56 8.63
C ALA A 458 16.56 -19.47 10.16
N ASN A 459 16.10 -20.54 10.82
CA ASN A 459 16.09 -20.60 12.27
C ASN A 459 17.51 -20.80 12.86
N TYR A 460 18.39 -21.50 12.15
CA TYR A 460 19.77 -21.71 12.59
C TYR A 460 20.58 -20.40 12.60
N PHE A 461 20.51 -19.62 11.52
CA PHE A 461 21.10 -18.29 11.42
C PHE A 461 20.42 -17.46 10.32
N THR A 462 20.25 -16.16 10.57
CA THR A 462 19.60 -15.25 9.61
C THR A 462 20.39 -15.20 8.30
N ASN A 463 19.69 -15.13 7.16
CA ASN A 463 20.29 -15.12 5.81
C ASN A 463 20.99 -16.42 5.38
N CYS A 464 20.57 -17.57 5.93
CA CYS A 464 21.00 -18.89 5.48
C CYS A 464 19.92 -19.62 4.68
N VAL A 465 20.34 -20.36 3.65
CA VAL A 465 19.49 -21.24 2.82
C VAL A 465 20.03 -22.67 2.85
N THR A 466 19.14 -23.64 2.65
CA THR A 466 19.54 -25.06 2.63
C THR A 466 20.34 -25.42 1.39
N THR A 467 21.30 -26.32 1.49
CA THR A 467 21.90 -27.05 0.35
C THR A 467 21.26 -28.44 0.15
N GLY A 468 20.32 -28.81 1.02
CA GLY A 468 19.75 -30.15 1.15
C GLY A 468 20.54 -31.08 2.08
N SER A 469 21.71 -30.66 2.58
CA SER A 469 22.51 -31.38 3.59
C SER A 469 23.37 -30.40 4.38
N GLY A 470 22.73 -29.38 4.95
CA GLY A 470 23.38 -28.24 5.63
C GLY A 470 22.92 -26.91 5.07
N CYS A 471 23.56 -25.81 5.48
CA CYS A 471 23.19 -24.45 5.10
C CYS A 471 24.35 -23.68 4.45
N VAL A 472 24.02 -22.69 3.63
CA VAL A 472 24.96 -21.73 3.04
C VAL A 472 24.37 -20.33 3.07
N SER A 473 25.24 -19.31 2.97
CA SER A 473 24.81 -17.91 2.94
C SER A 473 24.00 -17.61 1.67
N GLN A 474 23.01 -16.72 1.78
CA GLN A 474 22.16 -16.24 0.67
C GLN A 474 22.89 -15.40 -0.42
N THR A 475 24.19 -15.62 -0.66
CA THR A 475 25.05 -14.67 -1.39
C THR A 475 25.44 -15.10 -2.80
N THR A 476 24.99 -16.24 -3.32
CA THR A 476 25.27 -16.60 -4.73
C THR A 476 24.25 -17.60 -5.30
N CYS A 477 23.49 -17.18 -6.32
CA CYS A 477 22.54 -18.05 -7.01
C CYS A 477 23.22 -19.32 -7.58
N ASP A 478 24.50 -19.19 -7.98
CA ASP A 478 25.28 -20.25 -8.63
C ASP A 478 25.63 -21.45 -7.74
N LEU A 479 25.55 -21.30 -6.41
CA LEU A 479 25.84 -22.38 -5.46
C LEU A 479 24.58 -23.19 -5.09
N THR A 480 23.41 -22.82 -5.60
CA THR A 480 22.13 -23.42 -5.23
C THR A 480 21.65 -24.42 -6.28
N VAL A 481 21.99 -25.70 -6.06
CA VAL A 481 21.74 -26.81 -7.01
C VAL A 481 20.30 -27.33 -7.01
N LYS A 482 19.42 -26.78 -6.16
CA LYS A 482 18.03 -27.26 -5.96
C LYS A 482 17.04 -26.11 -5.91
N GLN A 483 15.85 -26.33 -6.46
CA GLN A 483 14.73 -25.38 -6.49
C GLN A 483 14.45 -24.74 -5.13
N GLN A 484 14.38 -25.57 -4.09
CA GLN A 484 14.12 -25.12 -2.72
C GLN A 484 15.17 -24.11 -2.22
N SER A 485 16.45 -24.32 -2.54
CA SER A 485 17.55 -23.43 -2.15
C SER A 485 17.51 -22.09 -2.90
N CYS A 486 17.16 -22.14 -4.18
CA CYS A 486 17.07 -20.96 -5.05
C CYS A 486 15.92 -20.03 -4.65
N GLU A 487 14.75 -20.61 -4.34
CA GLU A 487 13.57 -19.87 -3.89
C GLU A 487 13.78 -19.19 -2.52
N GLY A 488 14.75 -19.67 -1.72
CA GLY A 488 15.13 -19.06 -0.46
C GLY A 488 16.24 -18.01 -0.55
N THR A 489 16.87 -17.81 -1.73
CA THR A 489 18.02 -16.91 -1.91
C THR A 489 17.58 -15.55 -2.47
N ASN A 490 18.00 -14.47 -1.81
CA ASN A 490 17.62 -13.12 -2.22
C ASN A 490 18.14 -12.79 -3.63
N ASN A 491 17.29 -12.15 -4.44
CA ASN A 491 17.57 -11.79 -5.84
C ASN A 491 17.82 -12.95 -6.80
N CYS A 492 17.49 -14.19 -6.42
CA CYS A 492 17.55 -15.34 -7.31
C CYS A 492 16.16 -15.77 -7.79
N SER A 493 16.09 -16.47 -8.92
CA SER A 493 14.86 -17.08 -9.42
C SER A 493 15.12 -18.43 -10.07
N TRP A 494 14.28 -19.40 -9.75
CA TRP A 494 14.39 -20.76 -10.26
C TRP A 494 13.78 -20.89 -11.65
N GLN A 495 14.60 -21.19 -12.65
CA GLN A 495 14.20 -21.47 -14.03
C GLN A 495 15.06 -22.59 -14.62
N PRO A 496 14.70 -23.86 -14.38
CA PRO A 496 15.55 -25.08 -14.39
C PRO A 496 17.00 -25.03 -13.86
N ILE A 497 17.54 -23.83 -13.64
CA ILE A 497 18.80 -23.46 -12.97
C ILE A 497 18.50 -22.20 -12.15
N CYS A 498 19.26 -21.95 -11.08
CA CYS A 498 19.09 -20.74 -10.27
C CYS A 498 19.87 -19.56 -10.86
N THR A 499 19.22 -18.42 -11.07
CA THR A 499 19.83 -17.25 -11.74
C THR A 499 19.56 -15.94 -11.00
N SER A 500 20.46 -14.95 -11.11
CA SER A 500 20.31 -13.62 -10.49
C SER A 500 19.40 -12.71 -11.31
N ASN A 501 18.59 -11.88 -10.63
CA ASN A 501 17.63 -10.97 -11.26
C ASN A 501 18.19 -9.58 -11.57
N THR A 502 19.49 -9.34 -11.35
CA THR A 502 20.04 -7.98 -11.25
C THR A 502 20.68 -7.44 -12.54
N GLN A 503 21.07 -8.25 -13.53
CA GLN A 503 21.55 -7.73 -14.83
C GLN A 503 21.17 -8.58 -16.04
N CYS A 504 20.68 -7.92 -17.10
CA CYS A 504 20.40 -8.56 -18.39
C CYS A 504 21.66 -9.04 -19.14
N SER A 505 22.84 -8.55 -18.74
CA SER A 505 24.14 -8.91 -19.31
C SER A 505 24.52 -10.37 -19.09
N ASP A 506 23.88 -11.04 -18.14
CA ASP A 506 24.25 -12.39 -17.70
C ASP A 506 23.47 -13.46 -18.48
N PHE A 507 22.54 -13.05 -19.34
CA PHE A 507 21.71 -13.93 -20.15
C PHE A 507 22.41 -14.36 -21.44
N GLN A 508 23.03 -15.54 -21.42
CA GLN A 508 23.70 -16.11 -22.59
C GLN A 508 22.74 -16.74 -23.64
N LYS A 509 21.41 -16.72 -23.41
CA LYS A 509 20.40 -17.36 -24.28
C LYS A 509 19.20 -16.45 -24.59
N LYS A 510 18.79 -16.41 -25.87
CA LYS A 510 17.71 -15.56 -26.41
C LYS A 510 16.35 -15.76 -25.72
N SER A 511 16.00 -17.01 -25.39
CA SER A 511 14.75 -17.33 -24.70
C SER A 511 14.66 -16.74 -23.29
N ILE A 512 15.80 -16.58 -22.61
CA ILE A 512 15.90 -16.04 -21.25
C ILE A 512 15.85 -14.50 -21.26
N CYS A 513 16.46 -13.81 -22.24
CA CYS A 513 16.32 -12.34 -22.40
C CYS A 513 14.85 -11.96 -22.71
N LEU A 514 14.18 -12.69 -23.61
CA LEU A 514 12.80 -12.37 -24.02
C LEU A 514 11.76 -12.53 -22.88
N ALA A 515 11.94 -13.50 -21.99
CA ALA A 515 11.08 -13.71 -20.83
C ALA A 515 11.20 -12.59 -19.77
N ASN A 516 12.37 -11.95 -19.65
CA ASN A 516 12.64 -10.91 -18.66
C ASN A 516 12.37 -9.47 -19.15
N SER A 517 12.35 -9.22 -20.47
CA SER A 517 11.96 -7.91 -21.04
C SER A 517 10.52 -7.48 -20.71
N ALA A 518 9.65 -8.41 -20.29
CA ALA A 518 8.28 -8.13 -19.87
C ALA A 518 8.14 -7.55 -18.45
N ARG A 519 9.24 -7.45 -17.68
CA ARG A 519 9.23 -6.99 -16.27
C ARG A 519 9.82 -5.59 -16.02
N ILE A 520 10.36 -4.92 -17.03
CA ILE A 520 10.85 -3.53 -16.87
C ILE A 520 9.61 -2.61 -16.79
N LYS A 521 9.30 -2.09 -15.58
CA LYS A 521 8.30 -1.03 -15.40
C LYS A 521 8.59 0.12 -16.37
N LYS A 522 7.55 0.58 -17.08
CA LYS A 522 7.56 1.88 -17.77
C LYS A 522 7.90 2.97 -16.74
N PHE A 523 9.16 3.42 -16.69
CA PHE A 523 9.49 4.70 -16.05
C PHE A 523 9.06 5.81 -16.99
N ASP A 524 7.99 6.52 -16.67
CA ASP A 524 7.65 7.74 -17.41
C ASP A 524 8.61 8.83 -16.94
N LYS A 525 9.57 9.17 -17.80
CA LYS A 525 10.29 10.44 -17.72
C LYS A 525 9.65 11.36 -18.74
N ASN A 526 9.01 12.40 -18.23
CA ASN A 526 8.77 13.60 -19.01
C ASN A 526 10.08 14.40 -19.08
N ASP A 527 10.29 15.12 -20.18
CA ASP A 527 11.36 16.12 -20.22
C ASP A 527 11.03 17.31 -19.28
N GLU A 528 11.96 18.26 -19.18
CA GLU A 528 11.85 19.46 -18.33
C GLU A 528 10.64 20.36 -18.67
N ASN A 529 9.93 20.04 -19.77
CA ASN A 529 8.74 20.75 -20.25
C ASN A 529 7.46 19.90 -20.17
N GLY A 530 7.51 18.70 -19.58
CA GLY A 530 6.32 17.87 -19.33
C GLY A 530 5.89 16.99 -20.51
N ASN A 531 6.70 16.80 -21.56
CA ASN A 531 6.35 15.92 -22.69
C ASN A 531 6.89 14.49 -22.52
N PRO A 532 6.10 13.44 -22.86
CA PRO A 532 6.53 12.06 -22.77
C PRO A 532 7.52 11.70 -23.89
N THR A 533 8.66 11.08 -23.53
CA THR A 533 9.66 10.61 -24.50
C THR A 533 9.40 9.16 -24.91
N ASN A 534 9.44 8.88 -26.23
CA ASN A 534 9.07 7.60 -26.82
C ASN A 534 10.09 6.47 -26.53
N LYS A 535 9.61 5.33 -25.99
CA LYS A 535 10.41 4.18 -25.52
C LYS A 535 10.61 3.12 -26.62
N MET A 536 11.79 3.08 -27.24
CA MET A 536 12.18 1.97 -28.14
C MET A 536 13.64 1.47 -27.99
N TRP A 537 14.44 2.05 -27.08
CA TRP A 537 15.91 1.89 -27.09
C TRP A 537 16.49 0.66 -26.35
N LEU A 538 15.75 -0.01 -25.45
CA LEU A 538 16.32 -1.07 -24.57
C LEU A 538 16.26 -2.49 -25.15
N VAL A 539 15.24 -2.80 -25.96
CA VAL A 539 15.12 -4.10 -26.65
C VAL A 539 16.18 -4.21 -27.76
N GLU A 540 16.44 -3.11 -28.46
CA GLU A 540 17.46 -3.03 -29.51
C GLU A 540 18.88 -3.28 -28.97
N GLN A 541 19.20 -2.80 -27.76
CA GLN A 541 20.51 -3.06 -27.14
C GLN A 541 20.73 -4.52 -26.72
N CYS A 542 19.70 -5.25 -26.24
CA CYS A 542 19.83 -6.70 -25.96
C CYS A 542 20.02 -7.50 -27.26
N LEU A 543 19.27 -7.16 -28.33
CA LEU A 543 19.33 -7.88 -29.61
C LEU A 543 20.59 -7.58 -30.45
N GLN A 544 21.13 -6.36 -30.37
CA GLN A 544 22.37 -5.99 -31.06
C GLN A 544 23.60 -6.77 -30.55
N ARG A 545 23.68 -7.07 -29.24
CA ARG A 545 24.81 -7.84 -28.67
C ARG A 545 24.76 -9.34 -28.95
N ILE A 546 23.59 -9.89 -29.26
CA ILE A 546 23.41 -11.29 -29.68
C ILE A 546 23.64 -11.44 -31.21
N GLY A 547 24.01 -10.35 -31.90
CA GLY A 547 24.54 -10.38 -33.27
C GLY A 547 23.51 -10.45 -34.39
N LEU A 548 22.24 -10.05 -34.17
CA LEU A 548 21.15 -10.34 -35.11
C LEU A 548 20.45 -9.13 -35.77
N PHE A 549 20.89 -7.88 -35.59
CA PHE A 549 20.34 -6.72 -36.32
C PHE A 549 21.40 -5.70 -36.75
N ARG A 550 21.51 -5.45 -38.07
CA ARG A 550 22.11 -4.24 -38.67
C ARG A 550 21.02 -3.52 -39.46
N PHE A 551 20.70 -2.27 -39.12
CA PHE A 551 19.92 -1.39 -39.98
C PHE A 551 20.65 -0.07 -40.23
N ASN A 552 20.65 0.32 -41.51
CA ASN A 552 21.29 1.48 -42.09
C ASN A 552 20.45 2.73 -41.79
N ARG A 553 21.05 3.77 -41.19
CA ARG A 553 20.36 5.05 -40.90
C ARG A 553 20.26 5.89 -42.18
N SER A 554 19.06 6.02 -42.72
CA SER A 554 18.67 7.12 -43.63
C SER A 554 17.15 7.28 -43.53
N PHE A 555 16.67 8.52 -43.50
CA PHE A 555 15.27 8.99 -43.32
C PHE A 555 14.78 9.23 -41.89
N LEU A 556 14.94 10.48 -41.43
CA LEU A 556 13.82 11.42 -41.17
C LEU A 556 14.39 12.73 -40.62
N GLN A 557 14.70 13.66 -41.54
CA GLN A 557 14.51 15.10 -41.33
C GLN A 557 13.28 15.47 -42.16
N HIS A 558 12.14 15.65 -41.47
CA HIS A 558 11.14 16.70 -41.70
C HIS A 558 10.04 16.58 -40.65
#